data_AF-A0A2Z6ET69-F1
#
_entry.id   AF-A0A2Z6ET69-F1
#
_cell.length_a   1.000
_cell.length_b   1.000
_cell.length_c   1.000
_cell.angle_alpha   90.00
_cell.angle_beta   90.00
_cell.angle_gamma   90.00
#
_symmetry.space_group_name_H-M   'P 1'
#
loop_
_entity.id
_entity.type
_entity.pdbx_description
1 polymer ?
#
loop_
_entity_poly.entity_id
_entity_poly.type
_entity_poly.pdbx_seq_one_letter_code
_entity_poly.pdbx_strand_id
1 'polypeptide(L)'
;MQSCDFAAFGQMLQAIMAMYGRDLSPALVALYWQGLQAYDLAAVREALNRHVNNPDTGQFMPKIADIHKMLQGSTQDAALTAWSKVDRTMREKGPYPSIVFDDPLIHRVLSEMGGWVQLSTKHEENWPFVRNEFVNRYRGYRMRSEVPDYPPVLIGIAEMTNQQLGFKVAPPLLVGSAAMAQRVMQLGTHKPLIGFTQLHPKELQIACHQEAA
;
A
#
# COMPACT_ATOMS: atom_id res chain seq x y z
N MET A 1 3.13 -19.35 10.82
CA MET A 1 3.69 -20.64 11.25
C MET A 1 3.92 -20.54 12.74
N GLN A 2 3.58 -21.58 13.49
CA GLN A 2 3.78 -21.67 14.94
C GLN A 2 5.10 -22.35 15.24
N SER A 3 5.65 -22.20 16.45
CA SER A 3 6.94 -22.82 16.82
C SER A 3 7.00 -24.34 16.61
N CYS A 4 5.86 -25.04 16.72
CA CYS A 4 5.76 -26.47 16.44
C CYS A 4 5.95 -26.83 14.95
N ASP A 5 5.75 -25.88 14.04
CA ASP A 5 5.93 -26.10 12.59
C ASP A 5 7.41 -26.08 12.19
N PHE A 6 8.34 -25.67 13.07
CA PHE A 6 9.76 -25.50 12.74
C PHE A 6 10.40 -26.79 12.21
N ALA A 7 10.13 -27.92 12.84
CA ALA A 7 10.67 -29.21 12.41
C ALA A 7 10.14 -29.62 11.03
N ALA A 8 8.84 -29.48 10.81
CA ALA A 8 8.20 -29.80 9.52
C ALA A 8 8.67 -28.86 8.41
N PHE A 9 8.87 -27.58 8.72
CA PHE A 9 9.43 -26.59 7.81
C PHE A 9 10.87 -26.94 7.41
N GLY A 10 11.73 -27.28 8.38
CA GLY A 10 13.12 -27.67 8.14
C GLY A 10 13.23 -28.90 7.23
N GLN A 11 12.43 -29.94 7.48
CA GLN A 11 12.40 -31.14 6.64
C GLN A 11 11.98 -30.83 5.20
N MET A 12 10.96 -30.00 5.02
CA MET A 12 10.48 -29.58 3.71
C MET A 12 11.55 -28.77 2.96
N LEU A 13 12.19 -27.81 3.63
CA LEU A 13 13.25 -27.00 3.03
C LEU A 13 14.44 -27.90 2.64
N GLN A 14 14.76 -28.91 3.44
CA GLN A 14 15.82 -29.88 3.15
C GLN A 14 15.53 -30.72 1.92
N ALA A 15 14.29 -31.22 1.77
CA ALA A 15 13.88 -31.94 0.58
C ALA A 15 14.04 -31.09 -0.70
N ILE A 16 13.74 -29.80 -0.62
CA ILE A 16 13.89 -28.87 -1.76
C ILE A 16 15.37 -28.58 -2.02
N MET A 17 16.17 -28.33 -0.98
CA MET A 17 17.60 -28.04 -1.14
C MET A 17 18.37 -29.20 -1.77
N ALA A 18 17.95 -30.44 -1.47
CA ALA A 18 18.52 -31.64 -2.08
C ALA A 18 18.37 -31.64 -3.62
N MET A 19 17.28 -31.09 -4.16
CA MET A 19 17.09 -30.93 -5.61
C MET A 19 18.13 -29.99 -6.25
N TYR A 20 18.62 -29.02 -5.47
CA TYR A 20 19.62 -28.04 -5.91
C TYR A 20 21.06 -28.44 -5.56
N GLY A 21 21.28 -29.64 -4.99
CA GLY A 21 22.60 -30.10 -4.57
C GLY A 21 23.26 -29.23 -3.50
N ARG A 22 22.47 -28.59 -2.62
CA ARG A 22 22.98 -27.72 -1.55
C ARG A 22 22.70 -28.30 -0.16
N ASP A 23 23.68 -28.21 0.72
CA ASP A 23 23.49 -28.54 2.13
C ASP A 23 22.83 -27.37 2.90
N LEU A 24 21.86 -27.71 3.74
CA LEU A 24 21.29 -26.75 4.70
C LEU A 24 22.16 -26.68 5.93
N SER A 25 22.74 -25.51 6.17
CA SER A 25 23.19 -25.18 7.51
C SER A 25 21.98 -24.88 8.42
N PRO A 26 22.05 -25.19 9.72
CA PRO A 26 21.02 -24.78 10.68
C PRO A 26 20.77 -23.27 10.67
N ALA A 27 21.82 -22.47 10.41
CA ALA A 27 21.72 -21.02 10.27
C ALA A 27 20.86 -20.60 9.08
N LEU A 28 20.98 -21.29 7.93
CA LEU A 28 20.15 -21.01 6.75
C LEU A 28 18.68 -21.38 7.00
N VAL A 29 18.42 -22.52 7.66
CA VAL A 29 17.04 -22.90 8.07
C VAL A 29 16.43 -21.83 8.96
N ALA A 30 17.18 -21.35 9.95
CA ALA A 30 16.74 -20.29 10.85
C ALA A 30 16.44 -18.98 10.12
N LEU A 31 17.26 -18.60 9.13
CA LEU A 31 17.03 -17.40 8.32
C LEU A 31 15.73 -17.49 7.50
N TYR A 32 15.51 -18.63 6.85
CA TYR A 32 14.28 -18.90 6.11
C TYR A 32 13.04 -18.92 7.01
N TRP A 33 13.17 -19.51 8.19
CA TRP A 33 12.12 -19.52 9.20
C TRP A 33 11.75 -18.10 9.63
N GLN A 34 12.74 -17.28 10.01
CA GLN A 34 12.51 -15.89 10.44
C GLN A 34 11.82 -15.06 9.35
N GLY A 35 12.19 -15.23 8.09
CA GLY A 35 11.59 -14.51 6.98
C GLY A 35 10.15 -14.96 6.66
N LEU A 36 9.82 -16.23 6.90
CA LEU A 36 8.55 -16.82 6.44
C LEU A 36 7.57 -17.16 7.58
N GLN A 37 7.97 -17.04 8.84
CA GLN A 37 7.13 -17.42 10.00
C GLN A 37 5.80 -16.67 10.09
N ALA A 38 5.68 -15.51 9.44
CA ALA A 38 4.43 -14.74 9.36
C ALA A 38 3.34 -15.41 8.51
N TYR A 39 3.68 -16.40 7.67
CA TYR A 39 2.74 -17.12 6.80
C TYR A 39 2.40 -18.50 7.34
N ASP A 40 1.31 -19.10 6.87
CA ASP A 40 0.96 -20.49 7.20
C ASP A 40 1.91 -21.49 6.51
N LEU A 41 2.22 -22.60 7.19
CA LEU A 41 3.11 -23.64 6.67
C LEU A 41 2.61 -24.19 5.33
N ALA A 42 1.29 -24.39 5.21
CA ALA A 42 0.66 -24.88 3.99
C ALA A 42 0.86 -23.91 2.81
N ALA A 43 0.73 -22.60 3.05
CA ALA A 43 0.94 -21.58 2.03
C ALA A 43 2.41 -21.56 1.58
N VAL A 44 3.34 -21.62 2.52
CA VAL A 44 4.79 -21.62 2.23
C VAL A 44 5.18 -22.88 1.44
N ARG A 45 4.64 -24.04 1.80
CA ARG A 45 4.82 -25.29 1.06
C ARG A 45 4.36 -25.18 -0.39
N GLU A 46 3.16 -24.64 -0.59
CA GLU A 46 2.60 -24.45 -1.93
C GLU A 46 3.45 -23.48 -2.77
N ALA A 47 3.88 -22.36 -2.19
CA ALA A 47 4.75 -21.39 -2.87
C ALA A 47 6.08 -22.03 -3.30
N LEU A 48 6.71 -22.77 -2.39
CA LEU A 48 7.94 -23.50 -2.66
C LEU A 48 7.77 -24.58 -3.75
N ASN A 49 6.70 -25.37 -3.70
CA ASN A 49 6.38 -26.37 -4.72
C ASN A 49 6.17 -25.72 -6.09
N ARG A 50 5.45 -24.60 -6.15
CA ARG A 50 5.24 -23.87 -7.40
C ARG A 50 6.55 -23.32 -7.96
N HIS A 51 7.50 -22.91 -7.11
CA HIS A 51 8.82 -22.43 -7.57
C HIS A 51 9.61 -23.56 -8.20
N VAL A 52 9.69 -24.72 -7.55
CA VAL A 52 10.43 -25.89 -8.05
C VAL A 52 9.87 -26.39 -9.38
N ASN A 53 8.55 -26.27 -9.60
CA ASN A 53 7.89 -26.65 -10.85
C ASN A 53 7.90 -25.55 -11.93
N ASN A 54 8.50 -24.39 -11.68
CA ASN A 54 8.56 -23.31 -12.65
C ASN A 54 9.80 -23.49 -13.58
N PRO A 55 9.63 -23.72 -14.89
CA PRO A 55 10.76 -23.92 -15.81
C PRO A 55 11.63 -22.67 -15.99
N ASP A 56 11.09 -21.47 -15.76
CA ASP A 56 11.79 -20.20 -15.97
C ASP A 56 12.61 -19.77 -14.75
N THR A 57 12.07 -19.97 -13.54
CA THR A 57 12.71 -19.50 -12.29
C THR A 57 13.16 -20.63 -11.36
N GLY A 58 12.63 -21.84 -11.53
CA GLY A 58 12.87 -22.99 -10.67
C GLY A 58 14.24 -23.62 -10.82
N GLN A 59 15.03 -23.19 -11.81
CA GLN A 59 16.41 -23.65 -12.04
C GLN A 59 17.36 -23.24 -10.91
N PHE A 60 17.05 -22.14 -10.21
CA PHE A 60 17.83 -21.65 -9.08
C PHE A 60 17.07 -21.79 -7.77
N MET A 61 17.82 -22.00 -6.69
CA MET A 61 17.25 -22.01 -5.35
C MET A 61 16.49 -20.70 -5.09
N PRO A 62 15.21 -20.75 -4.67
CA PRO A 62 14.43 -19.54 -4.41
C PRO A 62 15.05 -18.79 -3.25
N LYS A 63 15.14 -17.46 -3.34
CA LYS A 63 15.42 -16.61 -2.18
C LYS A 63 14.15 -16.42 -1.36
N ILE A 64 14.29 -16.02 -0.10
CA ILE A 64 13.16 -15.65 0.77
C ILE A 64 12.25 -14.61 0.08
N ALA A 65 12.83 -13.65 -0.67
CA ALA A 65 12.09 -12.65 -1.44
C ALA A 65 11.24 -13.24 -2.57
N ASP A 66 11.70 -14.31 -3.23
CA ASP A 66 10.94 -14.98 -4.29
C ASP A 66 9.71 -15.66 -3.70
N ILE A 67 9.86 -16.30 -2.53
CA ILE A 67 8.77 -16.92 -1.79
C ILE A 67 7.76 -15.86 -1.30
N HIS A 68 8.23 -14.72 -0.76
CA HIS A 68 7.36 -13.60 -0.42
C HIS A 68 6.55 -13.12 -1.62
N LYS A 69 7.19 -12.95 -2.79
CA LYS A 69 6.53 -12.53 -4.02
C LYS A 69 5.44 -13.52 -4.45
N MET A 70 5.66 -14.82 -4.27
CA MET A 70 4.67 -15.84 -4.60
C MET A 70 3.51 -15.89 -3.60
N LEU A 71 3.77 -15.59 -2.33
CA LEU A 71 2.76 -15.60 -1.26
C LEU A 71 1.89 -14.35 -1.22
N GLN A 72 2.47 -13.17 -1.45
CA GLN A 72 1.78 -11.89 -1.34
C GLN A 72 1.56 -11.16 -2.68
N GLY A 73 2.07 -11.70 -3.78
CA GLY A 73 2.22 -10.96 -5.02
C GLY A 73 3.39 -9.96 -4.95
N SER A 74 3.73 -9.34 -6.07
CA SER A 74 4.70 -8.25 -6.07
C SER A 74 4.08 -6.94 -5.56
N THR A 75 4.92 -6.00 -5.14
CA THR A 75 4.46 -4.64 -4.82
C THR A 75 3.81 -3.97 -6.03
N GLN A 76 4.21 -4.35 -7.24
CA GLN A 76 3.59 -3.91 -8.49
C GLN A 76 2.17 -4.47 -8.63
N ASP A 77 1.95 -5.75 -8.34
CA ASP A 77 0.62 -6.37 -8.45
C ASP A 77 -0.36 -5.75 -7.45
N ALA A 78 0.10 -5.53 -6.21
CA ALA A 78 -0.68 -4.83 -5.19
C ALA A 78 -1.03 -3.39 -5.64
N ALA A 79 -0.06 -2.65 -6.20
CA ALA A 79 -0.28 -1.30 -6.69
C ALA A 79 -1.27 -1.24 -7.86
N LEU A 80 -1.17 -2.20 -8.78
CA LEU A 80 -2.11 -2.31 -9.90
C LEU A 80 -3.52 -2.68 -9.43
N THR A 81 -3.64 -3.59 -8.46
CA THR A 81 -4.93 -3.95 -7.85
C THR A 81 -5.57 -2.74 -7.16
N ALA A 82 -4.77 -1.98 -6.40
CA ALA A 82 -5.21 -0.75 -5.75
C ALA A 82 -5.66 0.29 -6.79
N TRP A 83 -4.88 0.48 -7.87
CA TRP A 83 -5.24 1.37 -8.97
C TRP A 83 -6.54 0.95 -9.67
N SER A 84 -6.77 -0.33 -9.90
CA SER A 84 -8.01 -0.82 -10.51
C SER A 84 -9.25 -0.46 -9.68
N LYS A 85 -9.14 -0.45 -8.34
CA LYS A 85 -10.23 0.03 -7.46
C LYS A 85 -10.50 1.52 -7.68
N VAL A 86 -9.44 2.33 -7.73
CA VAL A 86 -9.53 3.78 -7.94
C VAL A 86 -10.15 4.10 -9.31
N ASP A 87 -9.58 3.52 -10.37
CA ASP A 87 -10.00 3.70 -11.76
C ASP A 87 -11.48 3.34 -11.95
N ARG A 88 -11.87 2.14 -11.52
CA ARG A 88 -13.24 1.68 -11.62
C ARG A 88 -14.21 2.56 -10.84
N THR A 89 -13.84 2.95 -9.61
CA THR A 89 -14.69 3.83 -8.79
C THR A 89 -14.88 5.18 -9.45
N MET A 90 -13.81 5.75 -10.02
CA MET A 90 -13.89 7.06 -10.68
C MET A 90 -14.76 6.99 -11.94
N ARG A 91 -14.60 5.95 -12.76
CA ARG A 91 -15.38 5.76 -13.99
C ARG A 91 -16.86 5.46 -13.72
N GLU A 92 -17.17 4.71 -12.66
CA GLU A 92 -18.55 4.31 -12.36
C GLU A 92 -19.32 5.29 -11.49
N LYS A 93 -18.66 5.94 -10.53
CA LYS A 93 -19.30 6.78 -9.50
C LYS A 93 -18.95 8.26 -9.63
N GLY A 94 -17.88 8.58 -10.35
CA GLY A 94 -17.40 9.95 -10.52
C GLY A 94 -16.88 10.58 -9.22
N PRO A 95 -16.56 11.88 -9.24
CA PRO A 95 -15.97 12.61 -8.12
C PRO A 95 -16.98 13.08 -7.05
N TYR A 96 -18.28 12.83 -7.26
CA TYR A 96 -19.35 13.40 -6.45
C TYR A 96 -19.45 12.80 -5.04
N PRO A 97 -19.55 11.47 -4.87
CA PRO A 97 -19.64 10.88 -3.53
C PRO A 97 -18.28 10.93 -2.82
N SER A 98 -18.32 11.11 -1.51
CA SER A 98 -17.17 10.84 -0.66
C SER A 98 -16.89 9.34 -0.61
N ILE A 99 -15.61 8.96 -0.67
CA ILE A 99 -15.18 7.56 -0.81
C ILE A 99 -14.31 7.15 0.38
N VAL A 100 -14.47 5.89 0.79
CA VAL A 100 -13.52 5.20 1.67
C VAL A 100 -13.13 3.88 1.02
N PHE A 101 -11.86 3.75 0.65
CA PHE A 101 -11.28 2.50 0.18
C PHE A 101 -10.87 1.62 1.37
N ASP A 102 -10.86 0.32 1.12
CA ASP A 102 -10.42 -0.71 2.06
C ASP A 102 -8.90 -0.80 2.27
N ASP A 103 -8.14 0.10 1.66
CA ASP A 103 -6.68 0.20 1.78
C ASP A 103 -6.27 1.65 2.12
N PRO A 104 -5.63 1.89 3.28
CA PRO A 104 -5.23 3.22 3.70
C PRO A 104 -4.18 3.87 2.78
N LEU A 105 -3.37 3.06 2.08
CA LEU A 105 -2.37 3.60 1.16
C LEU A 105 -3.02 4.22 -0.08
N ILE A 106 -4.22 3.78 -0.47
CA ILE A 106 -4.98 4.44 -1.54
C ILE A 106 -5.32 5.87 -1.11
N HIS A 107 -5.77 6.06 0.13
CA HIS A 107 -6.08 7.38 0.67
C HIS A 107 -4.85 8.26 0.71
N ARG A 108 -3.74 7.75 1.25
CA ARG A 108 -2.47 8.48 1.33
C ARG A 108 -2.01 8.96 -0.05
N VAL A 109 -1.93 8.04 -1.02
CA VAL A 109 -1.40 8.34 -2.35
C VAL A 109 -2.31 9.29 -3.10
N LEU A 110 -3.64 9.11 -3.03
CA LEU A 110 -4.57 10.03 -3.67
C LEU A 110 -4.49 11.43 -3.07
N SER A 111 -4.35 11.57 -1.75
CA SER A 111 -4.16 12.88 -1.12
C SER A 111 -2.89 13.59 -1.61
N GLU A 112 -1.78 12.87 -1.78
CA GLU A 112 -0.56 13.43 -2.36
C GLU A 112 -0.70 13.85 -3.82
N MET A 113 -1.57 13.16 -4.56
CA MET A 113 -1.88 13.46 -5.97
C MET A 113 -2.95 14.56 -6.12
N GLY A 114 -3.33 15.23 -5.03
CA GLY A 114 -4.29 16.34 -5.03
C GLY A 114 -5.71 15.97 -4.59
N GLY A 115 -5.94 14.73 -4.19
CA GLY A 115 -7.21 14.25 -3.65
C GLY A 115 -8.18 13.68 -4.71
N TRP A 116 -9.32 13.21 -4.23
CA TRP A 116 -10.31 12.48 -5.04
C TRP A 116 -10.96 13.34 -6.12
N VAL A 117 -11.37 14.57 -5.79
CA VAL A 117 -11.98 15.49 -6.76
C VAL A 117 -10.96 15.94 -7.82
N GLN A 118 -9.68 16.13 -7.46
CA GLN A 118 -8.65 16.53 -8.41
C GLN A 118 -8.41 15.46 -9.49
N LEU A 119 -8.63 14.19 -9.16
CA LEU A 119 -8.47 13.09 -10.10
C LEU A 119 -9.45 13.19 -11.29
N SER A 120 -10.67 13.70 -11.08
CA SER A 120 -11.65 13.86 -12.17
C SER A 120 -11.33 15.02 -13.11
N THR A 121 -10.39 15.90 -12.77
CA THR A 121 -10.01 17.02 -13.65
C THR A 121 -8.97 16.61 -14.70
N LYS A 122 -8.48 15.36 -14.67
CA LYS A 122 -7.47 14.88 -15.60
C LYS A 122 -8.13 14.40 -16.88
N HIS A 123 -7.56 14.78 -18.03
CA HIS A 123 -8.00 14.27 -19.33
C HIS A 123 -7.69 12.78 -19.49
N GLU A 124 -8.51 12.06 -20.25
CA GLU A 124 -8.37 10.61 -20.51
C GLU A 124 -6.99 10.26 -21.09
N GLU A 125 -6.44 11.12 -21.96
CA GLU A 125 -5.09 10.98 -22.52
C GLU A 125 -3.99 10.96 -21.45
N ASN A 126 -4.23 11.64 -20.33
CA ASN A 126 -3.30 11.71 -19.20
C ASN A 126 -3.45 10.53 -18.23
N TRP A 127 -4.51 9.73 -18.36
CA TRP A 127 -4.83 8.65 -17.43
C TRP A 127 -3.71 7.61 -17.25
N PRO A 128 -2.97 7.21 -18.30
CA PRO A 128 -1.80 6.34 -18.14
C PRO A 128 -0.69 6.96 -17.26
N PHE A 129 -0.48 8.28 -17.34
CA PHE A 129 0.52 8.95 -16.50
C PHE A 129 0.07 9.03 -15.04
N VAL A 130 -1.21 9.32 -14.81
CA VAL A 130 -1.82 9.29 -13.48
C VAL A 130 -1.70 7.90 -12.85
N ARG A 131 -2.00 6.84 -13.62
CA ARG A 131 -1.78 5.46 -13.20
C ARG A 131 -0.34 5.21 -12.79
N ASN A 132 0.61 5.61 -13.63
CA ASN A 132 2.04 5.38 -13.37
C ASN A 132 2.52 6.12 -12.12
N GLU A 133 2.09 7.36 -11.92
CA GLU A 133 2.40 8.13 -10.71
C GLU A 133 1.82 7.45 -9.46
N PHE A 134 0.55 7.07 -9.49
CA PHE A 134 -0.10 6.35 -8.39
C PHE A 134 0.66 5.06 -8.04
N VAL A 135 0.93 4.22 -9.05
CA VAL A 135 1.59 2.94 -8.89
C VAL A 135 2.98 3.12 -8.27
N ASN A 136 3.76 4.10 -8.75
CA ASN A 136 5.10 4.36 -8.24
C ASN A 136 5.08 4.80 -6.77
N ARG A 137 4.20 5.74 -6.40
CA ARG A 137 4.04 6.21 -5.01
C ARG A 137 3.58 5.08 -4.09
N TYR A 138 2.55 4.33 -4.49
CA TYR A 138 2.01 3.21 -3.72
C TYR A 138 3.07 2.14 -3.47
N ARG A 139 3.87 1.79 -4.49
CA ARG A 139 4.98 0.84 -4.35
C ARG A 139 6.01 1.31 -3.35
N GLY A 140 6.34 2.61 -3.35
CA GLY A 140 7.27 3.20 -2.39
C GLY A 140 6.87 2.92 -0.93
N TYR A 141 5.59 3.11 -0.60
CA TYR A 141 5.07 2.83 0.75
C TYR A 141 5.03 1.34 1.06
N ARG A 142 4.54 0.51 0.14
CA ARG A 142 4.50 -0.95 0.32
C ARG A 142 5.89 -1.55 0.53
N MET A 143 6.90 -1.07 -0.20
CA MET A 143 8.27 -1.57 -0.07
C MET A 143 8.87 -1.28 1.31
N ARG A 144 8.47 -0.18 1.97
CA ARG A 144 8.90 0.16 3.33
C ARG A 144 8.01 -0.41 4.44
N SER A 145 6.93 -1.11 4.08
CA SER A 145 5.90 -1.55 5.03
C SER A 145 5.37 -0.40 5.91
N GLU A 146 5.32 0.79 5.35
CA GLU A 146 4.95 2.02 6.04
C GLU A 146 3.48 2.35 5.75
N VAL A 147 2.73 2.76 6.78
CA VAL A 147 1.39 3.34 6.63
C VAL A 147 1.44 4.75 7.23
N PRO A 148 1.82 5.76 6.45
CA PRO A 148 1.86 7.15 6.92
C PRO A 148 0.46 7.67 7.19
N ASP A 149 0.35 8.80 7.88
CA ASP A 149 -0.90 9.53 8.08
C ASP A 149 -1.68 9.75 6.76
N TYR A 150 -2.97 9.45 6.80
CA TYR A 150 -3.90 9.54 5.66
C TYR A 150 -5.27 10.05 6.12
N PRO A 151 -6.06 10.69 5.24
CA PRO A 151 -7.40 11.13 5.62
C PRO A 151 -8.35 9.94 5.74
N PRO A 152 -9.26 9.93 6.73
CA PRO A 152 -10.21 8.83 6.93
C PRO A 152 -11.22 8.71 5.79
N VAL A 153 -11.54 9.81 5.12
CA VAL A 153 -12.49 9.89 4.01
C VAL A 153 -11.89 10.74 2.90
N LEU A 154 -12.01 10.29 1.66
CA LEU A 154 -11.73 11.09 0.48
C LEU A 154 -12.99 11.87 0.13
N ILE A 155 -13.02 13.15 0.53
CA ILE A 155 -14.17 14.03 0.39
C ILE A 155 -14.50 14.24 -1.10
N GLY A 156 -15.75 13.97 -1.46
CA GLY A 156 -16.29 14.22 -2.80
C GLY A 156 -16.94 15.60 -2.92
N ILE A 157 -17.32 15.97 -4.15
CA ILE A 157 -17.93 17.27 -4.44
C ILE A 157 -19.21 17.49 -3.62
N ALA A 158 -20.05 16.46 -3.48
CA ALA A 158 -21.34 16.59 -2.80
C ALA A 158 -21.18 16.93 -1.31
N GLU A 159 -20.23 16.30 -0.63
CA GLU A 159 -19.94 16.61 0.78
C GLU A 159 -19.35 18.01 0.93
N MET A 160 -18.38 18.38 0.08
CA MET A 160 -17.78 19.71 0.09
C MET A 160 -18.83 20.81 -0.06
N THR A 161 -19.73 20.69 -1.05
CA THR A 161 -20.81 21.65 -1.28
C THR A 161 -21.82 21.65 -0.13
N ASN A 162 -22.24 20.48 0.36
CA ASN A 162 -23.21 20.41 1.45
C ASN A 162 -22.67 21.00 2.75
N GLN A 163 -21.41 20.75 3.09
CA GLN A 163 -20.77 21.36 4.26
C GLN A 163 -20.71 22.88 4.14
N GLN A 164 -20.34 23.41 2.97
CA GLN A 164 -20.27 24.86 2.74
C GLN A 164 -21.64 25.53 2.85
N LEU A 165 -22.70 24.86 2.38
CA LEU A 165 -24.07 25.39 2.40
C LEU A 165 -24.85 25.04 3.68
N GLY A 166 -24.26 24.30 4.62
CA GLY A 166 -24.91 23.87 5.86
C GLY A 166 -25.99 22.79 5.67
N PHE A 167 -25.96 22.05 4.56
CA PHE A 167 -26.85 20.93 4.30
C PHE A 167 -26.34 19.63 4.92
N LYS A 168 -27.24 18.64 5.03
CA LYS A 168 -26.90 17.30 5.54
C LYS A 168 -25.88 16.62 4.61
N VAL A 169 -24.80 16.13 5.20
CA VAL A 169 -23.78 15.32 4.52
C VAL A 169 -24.26 13.87 4.43
N ALA A 170 -24.18 13.29 3.23
CA ALA A 170 -24.47 11.88 3.01
C ALA A 170 -23.32 10.99 3.50
N PRO A 171 -23.58 9.76 3.96
CA PRO A 171 -22.51 8.83 4.35
C PRO A 171 -21.60 8.50 3.16
N PRO A 172 -20.29 8.26 3.38
CA PRO A 172 -19.36 7.93 2.31
C PRO A 172 -19.61 6.53 1.75
N LEU A 173 -19.25 6.33 0.48
CA LEU A 173 -19.29 5.05 -0.20
C LEU A 173 -18.06 4.22 0.19
N LEU A 174 -18.29 3.00 0.68
CA LEU A 174 -17.23 2.05 0.98
C LEU A 174 -16.85 1.25 -0.27
N VAL A 175 -15.57 1.20 -0.61
CA VAL A 175 -15.04 0.51 -1.79
C VAL A 175 -14.17 -0.67 -1.37
N GLY A 176 -14.49 -1.86 -1.89
CA GLY A 176 -13.81 -3.11 -1.53
C GLY A 176 -14.46 -3.78 -0.33
N SER A 177 -13.66 -4.29 0.61
CA SER A 177 -14.18 -4.88 1.85
C SER A 177 -14.75 -3.81 2.78
N ALA A 178 -16.07 -3.84 3.02
CA ALA A 178 -16.75 -2.86 3.87
C ALA A 178 -16.15 -2.80 5.29
N ALA A 179 -15.82 -3.95 5.89
CA ALA A 179 -15.21 -4.00 7.22
C ALA A 179 -13.81 -3.37 7.26
N MET A 180 -13.00 -3.59 6.21
CA MET A 180 -11.68 -2.97 6.12
C MET A 180 -11.78 -1.47 5.83
N ALA A 181 -12.68 -1.04 4.95
CA ALA A 181 -12.94 0.37 4.69
C ALA A 181 -13.40 1.11 5.95
N GLN A 182 -14.30 0.51 6.74
CA GLN A 182 -14.68 1.07 8.04
C GLN A 182 -13.49 1.22 8.99
N ARG A 183 -12.58 0.23 9.01
CA ARG A 183 -11.35 0.31 9.81
C ARG A 183 -10.41 1.41 9.32
N VAL A 184 -10.26 1.59 8.01
CA VAL A 184 -9.51 2.71 7.41
C VAL A 184 -10.11 4.05 7.85
N MET A 185 -11.43 4.19 7.78
CA MET A 185 -12.12 5.40 8.23
C MET A 185 -11.91 5.70 9.72
N GLN A 186 -11.84 4.68 10.58
CA GLN A 186 -11.62 4.85 12.02
C GLN A 186 -10.19 5.22 12.37
N LEU A 187 -9.21 4.74 11.61
CA LEU A 187 -7.78 4.91 11.90
C LEU A 187 -7.15 6.10 11.18
N GLY A 188 -7.85 6.72 10.23
CA GLY A 188 -7.38 7.92 9.53
C GLY A 188 -7.27 9.14 10.43
N THR A 189 -6.47 10.13 10.00
CA THR A 189 -6.26 11.39 10.71
C THR A 189 -7.00 12.55 10.06
N HIS A 190 -7.55 13.43 10.89
CA HIS A 190 -8.14 14.71 10.45
C HIS A 190 -7.13 15.86 10.46
N LYS A 191 -5.89 15.62 10.90
CA LYS A 191 -4.84 16.63 10.90
C LYS A 191 -4.34 16.90 9.47
N PRO A 192 -3.94 18.13 9.14
CA PRO A 192 -3.29 18.40 7.86
C PRO A 192 -2.03 17.54 7.74
N LEU A 193 -1.92 16.80 6.63
CA LEU A 193 -0.82 15.86 6.38
C LEU A 193 0.54 16.54 6.27
N ILE A 194 0.55 17.83 5.92
CA ILE A 194 1.72 18.70 5.89
C ILE A 194 1.39 19.92 6.72
N GLY A 195 2.23 20.21 7.73
CA GLY A 195 2.13 21.44 8.50
C GLY A 195 2.70 22.60 7.68
N PHE A 196 1.87 23.60 7.39
CA PHE A 196 2.33 24.88 6.86
C PHE A 196 2.42 25.87 8.00
N THR A 197 3.62 26.42 8.23
CA THR A 197 3.82 27.50 9.21
C THR A 197 3.99 28.80 8.45
N GLN A 198 3.08 29.75 8.71
CA GLN A 198 3.21 31.10 8.18
C GLN A 198 4.10 31.91 9.12
N LEU A 199 5.16 32.50 8.57
CA LEU A 199 6.03 33.41 9.33
C LEU A 199 5.22 34.64 9.78
N HIS A 200 5.36 35.03 11.05
CA HIS A 200 4.65 36.18 11.56
C HIS A 200 5.30 37.49 11.04
N PRO A 201 4.54 38.53 10.64
CA PRO A 201 5.11 39.77 10.08
C PRO A 201 6.15 40.46 10.96
N LYS A 202 6.06 40.30 12.30
CA LYS A 202 7.05 40.82 13.25
C LYS A 202 8.42 40.12 13.16
N GLU A 203 8.43 38.84 12.81
CA GLU A 203 9.66 38.04 12.63
C GLU A 203 10.32 38.36 11.28
N LEU A 204 9.53 38.81 10.30
CA LEU A 204 10.01 39.28 8.99
C LEU A 204 10.88 40.55 9.12
N GLN A 205 10.52 41.47 10.02
CA GLN A 205 11.25 42.74 10.23
C GLN A 205 12.63 42.52 10.87
N ILE A 206 12.79 41.50 11.71
CA ILE A 206 14.06 41.20 12.38
C ILE A 206 15.10 40.70 11.36
N ALA A 207 14.67 39.93 10.35
CA ALA A 207 15.55 39.41 9.31
C ALA A 207 16.12 40.51 8.40
N CYS A 208 15.31 41.50 7.99
CA CYS A 208 15.77 42.59 7.13
C CYS A 208 16.73 43.59 7.81
N HIS A 209 16.73 43.67 9.14
CA HIS A 209 17.65 44.54 9.88
C HIS A 209 18.97 43.86 10.26
N GLN A 210 19.10 42.54 10.08
CA GLN A 210 20.32 41.80 10.40
C GLN A 210 21.29 41.64 9.21
N GLU A 211 20.89 41.99 7.98
CA GLU A 211 21.76 41.97 6.78
C GLU A 211 22.42 43.33 6.47
N ALA A 212 22.19 44.36 7.29
CA ALA A 212 22.69 45.73 7.06
C ALA A 212 23.75 46.20 8.09
N ALA A 213 24.52 45.27 8.68
CA ALA A 213 25.63 45.56 9.60
C ALA A 213 26.93 44.90 9.13
#